data_AF-A0A842LZJ6-F1
#
_entry.id   AF-A0A842LZJ6-F1
#
_cell.length_a   1.000
_cell.length_b   1.000
_cell.length_c   1.000
_cell.angle_alpha   90.00
_cell.angle_beta   90.00
_cell.angle_gamma   90.00
#
_symmetry.space_group_name_H-M   'P 1'
#
loop_
_entity.id
_entity.type
_entity.pdbx_description
1 polymer ?
#
loop_
_entity_poly.entity_id
_entity_poly.type
_entity_poly.pdbx_seq_one_letter_code
_entity_poly.pdbx_strand_id
1 'polypeptide(L)'
;VAEMPVEDIIPNYSEVIREARERLGLSQEELARKIKEKVSLIRKIERGELTPEEKVARKLEKELGIKLMERIESPKIEKKELPSTLTLGDVVVVRRKGE
;
A
#
# COMPACT_ATOMS: atom_id res chain seq x y z
N VAL A 1 30.29 -3.21 -10.69
CA VAL A 1 28.93 -3.61 -10.27
C VAL A 1 27.96 -2.73 -11.03
N ALA A 2 27.02 -3.31 -11.77
CA ALA A 2 26.09 -2.53 -12.60
C ALA A 2 25.10 -1.81 -11.68
N GLU A 3 25.29 -0.50 -11.49
CA GLU A 3 24.26 0.37 -10.94
C GLU A 3 23.13 0.45 -11.97
N MET A 4 22.00 -0.18 -11.67
CA MET A 4 20.78 -0.01 -12.44
C MET A 4 20.23 1.39 -12.12
N PRO A 5 20.03 2.27 -13.11
CA PRO A 5 19.55 3.62 -12.86
C PRO A 5 18.15 3.56 -12.26
N VAL A 6 18.02 4.09 -11.04
CA VAL A 6 16.76 4.33 -10.31
C VAL A 6 16.10 5.64 -10.76
N GLU A 7 16.25 6.00 -12.04
CA GLU A 7 16.06 7.39 -12.51
C GLU A 7 14.60 7.89 -12.50
N ASP A 8 13.59 7.05 -12.22
CA ASP A 8 12.18 7.44 -12.41
C ASP A 8 11.24 7.21 -11.21
N ILE A 9 11.73 6.83 -10.02
CA ILE A 9 10.87 6.70 -8.82
C ILE A 9 11.09 7.86 -7.86
N ILE A 10 10.00 8.45 -7.37
CA ILE A 10 10.09 9.54 -6.39
C ILE A 10 10.77 9.03 -5.10
N PRO A 11 11.67 9.79 -4.45
CA PRO A 11 12.37 9.34 -3.24
C PRO A 11 11.41 9.03 -2.07
N ASN A 12 10.24 9.67 -2.05
CA ASN A 12 9.23 9.48 -1.00
C ASN A 12 8.17 8.42 -1.37
N TYR A 13 8.46 7.51 -2.30
CA TYR A 13 7.50 6.49 -2.76
C TYR A 13 6.94 5.66 -1.59
N SER A 14 7.75 5.36 -0.59
CA SER A 14 7.38 4.59 0.60
C SER A 14 6.28 5.28 1.42
N GLU A 15 6.43 6.58 1.66
CA GLU A 15 5.46 7.41 2.37
C GLU A 15 4.17 7.56 1.56
N VAL A 16 4.28 7.88 0.26
CA VAL A 16 3.11 8.07 -0.61
C VAL A 16 2.28 6.79 -0.71
N ILE A 17 2.91 5.61 -0.81
CA ILE A 17 2.21 4.31 -0.80
C ILE A 17 1.51 4.09 0.53
N ARG A 18 2.18 4.36 1.65
CA ARG A 18 1.61 4.20 2.99
C ARG A 18 0.39 5.09 3.19
N GLU A 19 0.51 6.38 2.88
CA GLU A 19 -0.58 7.35 3.01
C GLU A 19 -1.76 6.98 2.13
N ALA A 20 -1.52 6.54 0.89
CA ALA A 20 -2.58 6.12 -0.01
C ALA A 20 -3.27 4.83 0.47
N ARG A 21 -2.49 3.87 0.99
CA ARG A 21 -3.02 2.65 1.60
C ARG A 21 -3.90 2.98 2.81
N GLU A 22 -3.43 3.89 3.68
CA GLU A 22 -4.17 4.35 4.85
C GLU A 22 -5.45 5.10 4.47
N ARG A 23 -5.40 5.96 3.43
CA ARG A 23 -6.58 6.63 2.87
C ARG A 23 -7.65 5.66 2.36
N LEU A 24 -7.23 4.52 1.82
CA LEU A 24 -8.13 3.48 1.31
C LEU A 24 -8.51 2.45 2.38
N GLY A 25 -7.96 2.55 3.60
CA GLY A 25 -8.21 1.59 4.67
C GLY A 25 -7.73 0.16 4.37
N LEU A 26 -6.79 -0.01 3.43
CA LEU A 26 -6.33 -1.33 3.00
C LEU A 26 -5.23 -1.85 3.94
N SER A 27 -5.24 -3.13 4.27
CA SER A 27 -4.07 -3.78 4.88
C SER A 27 -2.96 -4.03 3.84
N GLN A 28 -1.72 -4.22 4.29
CA GLN A 28 -0.60 -4.60 3.41
C GLN A 28 -0.89 -5.91 2.66
N GLU A 29 -1.61 -6.83 3.31
CA GLU A 29 -2.02 -8.10 2.73
C GLU A 29 -3.07 -7.92 1.63
N GLU A 30 -4.05 -7.05 1.85
CA GLU A 30 -5.06 -6.73 0.84
C GLU A 30 -4.48 -5.99 -0.35
N LEU A 31 -3.60 -5.01 -0.12
CA LEU A 31 -2.89 -4.31 -1.19
C LEU A 31 -2.08 -5.32 -2.03
N ALA A 32 -1.31 -6.19 -1.39
CA ALA A 32 -0.56 -7.25 -2.04
C ALA A 32 -1.47 -8.18 -2.87
N ARG A 33 -2.61 -8.60 -2.33
CA ARG A 33 -3.59 -9.44 -3.05
C ARG A 33 -4.18 -8.72 -4.26
N LYS A 34 -4.51 -7.43 -4.13
CA LYS A 34 -5.06 -6.58 -5.21
C LYS A 34 -4.09 -6.43 -6.37
N ILE A 35 -2.82 -6.16 -6.09
CA ILE A 35 -1.79 -6.05 -7.13
C ILE A 35 -1.19 -7.42 -7.54
N LYS A 36 -1.63 -8.52 -6.93
CA LYS A 36 -1.15 -9.89 -7.14
C LYS A 36 0.36 -10.04 -6.89
N GLU A 37 0.86 -9.39 -5.85
CA GLU A 37 2.25 -9.46 -5.42
C GLU A 37 2.39 -10.07 -4.03
N LYS A 38 3.63 -10.34 -3.61
CA LYS A 38 3.90 -10.86 -2.27
C LYS A 38 3.77 -9.75 -1.21
N VAL A 39 3.14 -10.08 -0.08
CA VAL A 39 3.06 -9.18 1.10
C VAL A 39 4.45 -8.73 1.57
N SER A 40 5.42 -9.64 1.55
CA SER A 40 6.81 -9.33 1.90
C SER A 40 7.44 -8.28 0.99
N LEU A 41 7.06 -8.26 -0.30
CA LEU A 41 7.52 -7.27 -1.26
C LEU A 41 6.94 -5.88 -0.93
N ILE A 42 5.61 -5.79 -0.72
CA ILE A 42 4.95 -4.55 -0.28
C ILE A 42 5.57 -4.00 1.01
N ARG A 43 5.82 -4.87 1.99
CA ARG A 43 6.47 -4.48 3.26
C ARG A 43 7.85 -3.85 3.06
N LYS A 44 8.66 -4.40 2.17
CA LYS A 44 9.99 -3.84 1.87
C LYS A 44 9.89 -2.52 1.11
N ILE A 45 8.90 -2.40 0.22
CA ILE A 45 8.62 -1.16 -0.53
C ILE A 45 8.17 -0.04 0.40
N GLU A 46 7.20 -0.29 1.28
CA GLU A 46 6.72 0.69 2.27
C GLU A 46 7.81 1.09 3.28
N ARG A 47 8.85 0.27 3.47
CA ARG A 47 10.00 0.61 4.31
C ARG A 47 11.15 1.28 3.55
N GLY A 48 11.04 1.44 2.24
CA GLY A 48 12.12 1.98 1.40
C GLY A 48 13.32 1.03 1.24
N GLU A 49 13.20 -0.23 1.66
CA GLU A 49 14.26 -1.24 1.53
C GLU A 49 14.33 -1.85 0.12
N LEU A 50 13.22 -1.77 -0.62
CA LEU A 50 13.10 -2.33 -1.96
C LEU A 50 12.39 -1.34 -2.87
N THR A 51 12.95 -1.15 -4.06
CA THR A 51 12.32 -0.37 -5.12
C THR A 51 11.37 -1.28 -5.90
N PRO A 52 10.08 -0.92 -6.05
CA PRO A 52 9.17 -1.70 -6.86
C PRO A 52 9.63 -1.70 -8.32
N GLU A 53 9.53 -2.85 -8.99
CA GLU A 53 9.68 -2.92 -10.44
C GLU A 53 8.59 -2.09 -11.13
N GLU A 54 8.84 -1.64 -12.37
CA GLU A 54 7.89 -0.83 -13.15
C GLU A 54 6.48 -1.46 -13.18
N LYS A 55 6.40 -2.80 -13.30
CA LYS A 55 5.13 -3.53 -13.28
C LYS A 55 4.38 -3.37 -11.95
N VAL A 56 5.09 -3.39 -10.82
CA VAL A 56 4.52 -3.23 -9.48
C VAL A 56 4.13 -1.78 -9.25
N ALA A 57 5.01 -0.83 -9.63
CA ALA A 57 4.75 0.61 -9.52
C ALA A 57 3.48 1.00 -10.28
N ARG A 58 3.33 0.61 -11.56
CA ARG A 58 2.12 0.88 -12.35
C ARG A 58 0.84 0.31 -11.73
N LYS A 59 0.92 -0.89 -11.12
CA LYS A 59 -0.23 -1.49 -10.43
C LYS A 59 -0.59 -0.73 -9.15
N LEU A 60 0.42 -0.32 -8.39
CA LEU A 60 0.24 0.50 -7.19
C LEU A 60 -0.38 1.85 -7.54
N GLU A 61 0.11 2.53 -8.57
CA GLU A 61 -0.48 3.78 -9.08
C GLU A 61 -1.96 3.61 -9.43
N LYS A 62 -2.32 2.50 -10.10
CA LYS A 62 -3.71 2.21 -10.48
C LYS A 62 -4.61 1.86 -9.30
N GLU A 63 -4.15 1.01 -8.37
CA GLU A 63 -4.96 0.60 -7.21
C GLU A 63 -5.07 1.71 -6.15
N LEU A 64 -4.01 2.50 -5.96
CA LEU A 64 -3.93 3.55 -4.96
C LEU A 64 -4.32 4.93 -5.51
N GLY A 65 -4.37 5.10 -6.84
CA GLY A 65 -4.68 6.37 -7.49
C GLY A 65 -3.61 7.46 -7.28
N ILE A 66 -2.36 7.05 -7.06
CA ILE A 66 -1.21 7.93 -6.81
C ILE A 66 -0.27 7.97 -8.00
N LYS A 67 0.62 8.97 -8.03
CA LYS A 67 1.68 9.09 -9.02
C LYS A 67 3.02 8.74 -8.37
N LEU A 68 3.59 7.61 -8.75
CA LEU A 68 4.90 7.11 -8.31
C LEU A 68 5.99 7.34 -9.36
N MET A 69 5.62 7.44 -10.64
CA MET A 69 6.52 7.72 -11.77
C MET A 69 6.05 8.93 -12.59
N GLU A 70 6.98 9.68 -13.21
CA GLU A 70 6.65 10.90 -13.94
C GLU A 70 5.83 10.67 -15.24
N ARG A 71 5.90 9.48 -15.84
CA ARG A 71 5.28 9.15 -17.13
C ARG A 71 3.79 8.78 -17.01
N ILE A 72 2.99 9.84 -16.89
CA ILE A 72 1.55 10.05 -17.18
C ILE A 72 0.75 8.83 -17.70
N GLU A 73 -0.31 8.43 -16.98
CA GLU A 73 -1.71 8.46 -17.49
C GLU A 73 -2.79 8.20 -16.39
N SER A 74 -3.54 9.27 -16.10
CA SER A 74 -4.92 9.35 -15.57
C SER A 74 -5.23 9.04 -14.08
N PRO A 75 -5.66 10.07 -13.30
CA PRO A 75 -6.38 9.87 -12.04
C PRO A 75 -7.87 9.61 -12.34
N LYS A 76 -8.29 8.36 -12.25
CA LYS A 76 -9.69 7.99 -11.98
C LYS A 76 -9.57 6.89 -10.92
N ILE A 77 -9.99 7.11 -9.68
CA ILE A 77 -11.39 7.00 -9.29
C ILE A 77 -11.64 7.83 -8.01
N GLU A 78 -12.56 8.78 -8.12
CA GLU A 78 -13.40 9.22 -7.01
C GLU A 78 -14.27 8.05 -6.56
N LYS A 79 -14.27 7.70 -5.27
CA LYS A 79 -15.51 7.44 -4.53
C LYS A 79 -15.29 7.37 -3.01
N LYS A 80 -15.78 8.44 -2.40
CA LYS A 80 -16.23 8.57 -1.02
C LYS A 80 -17.25 7.48 -0.70
N GLU A 81 -16.91 6.56 0.22
CA GLU A 81 -17.87 5.81 1.04
C GLU A 81 -17.29 5.62 2.45
N LEU A 82 -17.31 6.68 3.26
CA LEU A 82 -17.79 6.51 4.64
C LEU A 82 -19.31 6.40 4.49
N PRO A 83 -19.96 5.33 4.99
CA PRO A 83 -20.16 5.21 6.44
C PRO A 83 -20.24 3.76 6.94
N SER A 84 -19.65 3.46 8.10
CA SER A 84 -20.36 2.76 9.19
C SER A 84 -19.44 2.59 10.40
N THR A 85 -19.88 3.19 11.50
CA THR A 85 -19.66 2.77 12.88
C THR A 85 -19.57 1.25 13.06
N LEU A 86 -18.92 0.85 14.18
CA LEU A 86 -18.89 -0.47 14.86
C LEU A 86 -17.56 -1.21 14.59
N THR A 87 -16.67 -1.53 15.54
CA THR A 87 -16.71 -1.52 17.01
C THR A 87 -15.27 -1.38 17.56
N LEU A 88 -15.11 -0.65 18.67
CA LEU A 88 -13.95 -0.73 19.59
C LEU A 88 -14.06 -2.01 20.44
N GLY A 89 -14.41 -3.13 19.82
CA GLY A 89 -15.07 -4.25 20.52
C GLY A 89 -14.30 -5.56 20.62
N ASP A 90 -13.21 -5.79 19.88
CA ASP A 90 -12.60 -7.14 19.85
C ASP A 90 -11.08 -7.12 19.87
N VAL A 91 -10.51 -6.38 20.83
CA VAL A 91 -9.17 -6.68 21.32
C VAL A 91 -9.23 -6.79 22.85
N VAL A 92 -9.70 -7.92 23.36
CA VAL A 92 -9.18 -8.45 24.63
C VAL A 92 -8.92 -9.94 24.50
N VAL A 93 -7.62 -10.20 24.44
CA VAL A 93 -6.92 -11.44 24.72
C VAL A 93 -7.53 -12.18 25.91
N VAL A 94 -8.02 -13.40 25.66
CA VAL A 94 -7.80 -14.62 26.46
C VAL A 94 -7.36 -14.39 27.93
N ARG A 95 -8.21 -14.76 28.90
CA ARG A 95 -7.86 -15.75 29.95
C ARG A 95 -9.06 -16.17 30.83
N ARG A 96 -9.16 -17.49 30.97
CA ARG A 96 -10.15 -18.30 31.69
C ARG A 96 -9.68 -18.58 33.13
N LYS A 97 -10.54 -18.35 34.13
CA LYS A 97 -10.72 -19.07 35.42
C LYS A 97 -11.58 -18.18 36.33
N GLY A 98 -12.68 -18.59 36.96
CA GLY A 98 -13.04 -19.91 37.43
C GLY A 98 -12.68 -20.04 38.91
N GLU A 99 -13.45 -19.38 39.78
CA GLU A 99 -13.93 -19.79 41.12
C GLU A 99 -14.67 -18.61 41.77
#